data_AF-A0A1E7GCQ4-F1
#
_entry.id   AF-A0A1E7GCQ4-F1
#
_cell.length_a   1.000
_cell.length_b   1.000
_cell.length_c   1.000
_cell.angle_alpha   90.00
_cell.angle_beta   90.00
_cell.angle_gamma   90.00
#
_symmetry.space_group_name_H-M   'P 1'
#
loop_
_entity.id
_entity.type
_entity.pdbx_description
1 polymer ?
#
loop_
_entity_poly.entity_id
_entity_poly.type
_entity_poly.pdbx_seq_one_letter_code
_entity_poly.pdbx_strand_id
1 'polypeptide(L)'
;MPIYFDQRKFIKSNPVSIQNAISDYSSTASYFPRHVGNIKLFLDMDGVLTDFTCACEMLSEHMMLWYGNDKERFWRQITFSGAKFWSDMPWMTGGRELHGFLKNSGFCPTILSALPGQERKKALADARKGKIQWLRKELGIQYANNAILCFRPEKALQSGASRVLIDDNSENISEWEEAGGTGILHKNTNRTIRCFSKILDVEQKL
;
A
#
# COMPACT_ATOMS: atom_id res chain seq x y z
N MET A 1 41.61 -58.57 -32.22
CA MET A 1 42.07 -59.28 -31.01
C MET A 1 41.02 -59.11 -29.91
N PRO A 2 40.53 -60.22 -29.33
CA PRO A 2 39.46 -60.23 -28.31
C PRO A 2 40.01 -60.34 -26.88
N ILE A 3 39.08 -60.44 -25.90
CA ILE A 3 39.15 -60.98 -24.51
C ILE A 3 38.74 -59.91 -23.46
N TYR A 4 37.77 -60.10 -22.56
CA TYR A 4 36.67 -61.06 -22.36
C TYR A 4 35.91 -60.61 -21.07
N PHE A 5 34.57 -60.74 -21.06
CA PHE A 5 33.67 -61.21 -19.97
C PHE A 5 33.74 -60.65 -18.53
N ASP A 6 32.69 -60.62 -17.70
CA ASP A 6 31.23 -60.85 -17.74
C ASP A 6 30.74 -60.77 -16.27
N GLN A 7 29.42 -60.72 -16.10
CA GLN A 7 28.62 -61.39 -15.05
C GLN A 7 27.68 -60.50 -14.24
N ARG A 8 26.48 -60.35 -14.83
CA ARG A 8 25.15 -60.76 -14.33
C ARG A 8 24.89 -60.73 -12.80
N LYS A 9 23.71 -60.22 -12.44
CA LYS A 9 22.63 -61.04 -11.82
C LYS A 9 21.27 -60.32 -11.83
N PHE A 10 20.28 -61.04 -12.34
CA PHE A 10 18.82 -60.83 -12.19
C PHE A 10 18.33 -61.74 -11.04
N ILE A 11 17.23 -61.36 -10.35
CA ILE A 11 16.15 -62.19 -9.71
C ILE A 11 15.22 -61.19 -8.96
N LYS A 12 14.00 -60.90 -9.43
CA LYS A 12 12.67 -61.50 -9.14
C LYS A 12 12.24 -61.53 -7.66
N SER A 13 11.17 -60.80 -7.29
CA SER A 13 9.88 -61.38 -6.81
C SER A 13 8.96 -60.40 -6.02
N ASN A 14 7.74 -60.22 -6.55
CA ASN A 14 6.38 -60.07 -5.94
C ASN A 14 6.03 -59.10 -4.80
N PRO A 15 4.75 -58.61 -4.78
CA PRO A 15 4.28 -57.50 -3.95
C PRO A 15 3.72 -57.96 -2.60
N VAL A 16 3.88 -57.13 -1.56
CA VAL A 16 3.17 -57.31 -0.29
C VAL A 16 2.66 -55.95 0.18
N SER A 17 1.34 -55.87 0.30
CA SER A 17 0.61 -54.79 0.95
C SER A 17 0.85 -54.82 2.46
N ILE A 18 1.18 -53.69 3.07
CA ILE A 18 1.15 -53.52 4.53
C ILE A 18 0.41 -52.22 4.85
N GLN A 19 -0.69 -52.37 5.58
CA GLN A 19 -1.42 -51.30 6.25
C GLN A 19 -0.66 -50.80 7.49
N ASN A 20 -0.82 -49.50 7.75
CA ASN A 20 -0.72 -48.80 9.04
C ASN A 20 0.66 -48.63 9.69
N ALA A 21 1.19 -47.40 9.59
CA ALA A 21 1.96 -46.78 10.65
C ALA A 21 1.65 -45.26 10.67
N ILE A 22 0.85 -44.85 11.65
CA ILE A 22 0.68 -43.46 12.08
C ILE A 22 1.91 -43.12 12.92
N SER A 23 2.68 -42.10 12.53
CA SER A 23 3.43 -41.25 13.47
C SER A 23 3.97 -40.01 12.76
N ASP A 24 3.42 -38.86 13.12
CA ASP A 24 4.12 -37.62 13.42
C ASP A 24 5.33 -37.24 12.56
N TYR A 25 5.09 -36.43 11.53
CA TYR A 25 6.02 -35.34 11.24
C TYR A 25 5.26 -34.05 10.97
N SER A 26 5.45 -33.15 11.93
CA SER A 26 4.85 -31.84 12.03
C SER A 26 5.44 -30.87 11.00
N SER A 27 4.54 -30.02 10.50
CA SER A 27 4.70 -28.60 10.17
C SER A 27 5.84 -28.12 9.24
N THR A 28 5.46 -27.91 7.98
CA THR A 28 5.67 -26.59 7.34
C THR A 28 4.38 -26.19 6.62
N ALA A 29 3.30 -26.05 7.39
CA ALA A 29 2.17 -25.26 6.93
C ALA A 29 2.63 -23.81 6.91
N SER A 30 2.98 -23.31 5.72
CA SER A 30 3.11 -21.87 5.47
C SER A 30 1.87 -21.20 6.05
N TYR A 31 2.08 -20.44 7.13
CA TYR A 31 1.04 -19.72 7.84
C TYR A 31 0.57 -18.58 6.94
N PHE A 32 -0.24 -18.90 5.93
CA PHE A 32 -1.06 -17.91 5.28
C PHE A 32 -2.11 -17.52 6.31
N PRO A 33 -2.16 -16.26 6.77
CA PRO A 33 -3.21 -15.84 7.66
C PRO A 33 -4.53 -16.11 6.95
N ARG A 34 -5.38 -16.93 7.58
CA ARG A 34 -6.79 -17.06 7.22
C ARG A 34 -7.34 -15.65 7.04
N HIS A 35 -8.09 -15.44 5.95
CA HIS A 35 -8.73 -14.18 5.60
C HIS A 35 -9.14 -13.42 6.86
N VAL A 36 -8.35 -12.40 7.22
CA VAL A 36 -8.80 -11.38 8.16
C VAL A 36 -10.08 -10.81 7.54
N GLY A 37 -11.08 -10.47 8.36
CA GLY A 37 -12.45 -10.12 7.96
C GLY A 37 -12.57 -9.19 6.74
N ASN A 38 -13.79 -8.92 6.29
CA ASN A 38 -14.11 -8.25 5.01
C ASN A 38 -13.68 -6.76 4.94
N ILE A 39 -12.55 -6.39 5.55
CA ILE A 39 -11.94 -5.07 5.58
C ILE A 39 -11.46 -4.67 4.20
N LYS A 40 -11.99 -3.54 3.72
CA LYS A 40 -11.41 -2.80 2.61
C LYS A 40 -10.46 -1.73 3.15
N LEU A 41 -9.19 -1.84 2.81
CA LEU A 41 -8.17 -0.88 3.23
C LEU A 41 -7.92 0.20 2.17
N PHE A 42 -7.91 1.45 2.61
CA PHE A 42 -7.54 2.64 1.86
C PHE A 42 -6.28 3.26 2.47
N LEU A 43 -5.40 3.75 1.61
CA LEU A 43 -4.11 4.32 2.00
C LEU A 43 -3.89 5.63 1.26
N ASP A 44 -3.68 6.71 2.00
CA ASP A 44 -3.28 7.98 1.41
C ASP A 44 -1.86 7.91 0.83
N MET A 45 -1.56 8.87 -0.06
CA MET A 45 -0.28 8.97 -0.73
C MET A 45 0.60 10.10 -0.19
N ASP A 46 0.08 11.31 -0.02
CA ASP A 46 0.89 12.49 0.28
C ASP A 46 1.01 12.64 1.80
N GLY A 47 2.22 12.50 2.36
CA GLY A 47 2.42 12.47 3.82
C GLY A 47 2.32 11.05 4.42
N VAL A 48 2.01 10.03 3.61
CA VAL A 48 1.99 8.61 4.03
C VAL A 48 2.94 7.75 3.21
N LEU A 49 2.80 7.73 1.88
CA LEU A 49 3.70 7.00 0.98
C LEU A 49 4.80 7.90 0.41
N THR A 50 4.46 9.16 0.16
CA THR A 50 5.33 10.15 -0.46
C THR A 50 5.55 11.33 0.46
N ASP A 51 6.76 11.86 0.45
CA ASP A 51 7.11 13.04 1.23
C ASP A 51 6.86 14.31 0.39
N PHE A 52 5.59 14.75 0.42
CA PHE A 52 5.14 15.94 -0.30
C PHE A 52 5.87 17.21 0.18
N THR A 53 6.16 17.31 1.48
CA THR A 53 6.85 18.45 2.07
C THR A 53 8.28 18.52 1.55
N CYS A 54 9.03 17.42 1.58
CA CYS A 54 10.38 17.36 1.02
C CYS A 54 10.36 17.66 -0.48
N ALA A 55 9.42 17.12 -1.24
CA ALA A 55 9.27 17.42 -2.66
C ALA A 55 9.05 18.93 -2.91
N CYS A 56 8.26 19.59 -2.07
CA CYS A 56 8.07 21.04 -2.12
C CYS A 56 9.38 21.78 -1.82
N GLU A 57 10.08 21.42 -0.75
CA GLU A 57 11.33 22.08 -0.35
C GLU A 57 12.45 21.90 -1.40
N MET A 58 12.47 20.78 -2.13
CA MET A 58 13.38 20.55 -3.26
C MET A 58 13.12 21.50 -4.45
N LEU A 59 11.91 22.06 -4.58
CA LEU A 59 11.63 23.09 -5.59
C LEU A 59 12.10 24.48 -5.16
N SER A 60 11.93 24.80 -3.88
CA SER A 60 12.32 26.07 -3.27
C SER A 60 12.13 26.01 -1.75
N GLU A 61 13.09 26.55 -1.00
CA GLU A 61 13.10 26.58 0.48
C GLU A 61 11.87 27.31 1.08
N HIS A 62 11.18 28.16 0.30
CA HIS A 62 10.01 28.92 0.74
C HIS A 62 8.67 28.27 0.39
N MET A 63 8.65 27.09 -0.21
CA MET A 63 7.39 26.49 -0.70
C MET A 63 6.36 26.30 0.40
N MET A 64 6.76 25.79 1.57
CA MET A 64 5.82 25.59 2.69
C MET A 64 5.33 26.90 3.31
N LEU A 65 6.13 27.97 3.25
CA LEU A 65 5.68 29.31 3.63
C LEU A 65 4.60 29.83 2.67
N TRP A 66 4.79 29.66 1.36
CA TRP A 66 3.79 30.05 0.37
C TRP A 66 2.53 29.18 0.43
N TYR A 67 2.65 27.90 0.80
CA TYR A 67 1.48 27.04 0.97
C TYR A 67 0.47 27.62 1.97
N GLY A 68 0.96 28.20 3.07
CA GLY A 68 0.14 28.87 4.07
C GLY A 68 -0.30 30.30 3.70
N ASN A 69 0.61 31.09 3.10
CA ASN A 69 0.43 32.55 3.02
C ASN A 69 0.23 33.09 1.59
N ASP A 70 0.62 32.34 0.55
CA ASP A 70 0.56 32.75 -0.86
C ASP A 70 0.32 31.54 -1.77
N LYS A 71 -0.92 31.04 -1.74
CA LYS A 71 -1.32 29.85 -2.50
C LYS A 71 -1.11 30.04 -4.00
N GLU A 72 -1.26 31.26 -4.52
CA GLU A 72 -1.08 31.49 -5.95
C GLU A 72 0.37 31.23 -6.36
N ARG A 73 1.33 31.79 -5.62
CA ARG A 73 2.75 31.57 -5.88
C ARG A 73 3.16 30.12 -5.67
N PHE A 74 2.67 29.47 -4.62
CA PHE A 74 2.88 28.04 -4.38
C PHE A 74 2.46 27.21 -5.59
N TRP A 75 1.21 27.36 -6.02
CA TRP A 75 0.67 26.57 -7.12
C TRP A 75 1.30 26.92 -8.46
N ARG A 76 1.78 28.15 -8.66
CA ARG A 76 2.54 28.54 -9.85
C ARG A 76 3.82 27.71 -10.00
N GLN A 77 4.55 27.50 -8.90
CA GLN A 77 5.80 26.71 -8.89
C GLN A 77 5.54 25.21 -9.12
N ILE A 78 4.53 24.65 -8.44
CA ILE A 78 4.10 23.26 -8.69
C ILE A 78 3.69 23.08 -10.16
N THR A 79 2.90 24.02 -10.68
CA THR A 79 2.42 23.99 -12.07
C THR A 79 3.56 24.13 -13.07
N PHE A 80 4.57 24.95 -12.77
CA PHE A 80 5.76 25.10 -13.61
C PHE A 80 6.55 23.79 -13.71
N SER A 81 6.70 23.08 -12.58
CA SER A 81 7.37 21.76 -12.50
C SER A 81 6.59 20.65 -13.22
N GLY A 82 5.27 20.82 -13.34
CA GLY A 82 4.39 19.90 -14.07
C GLY A 82 4.26 18.53 -13.41
N ALA A 83 3.87 17.52 -14.18
CA ALA A 83 3.66 16.15 -13.68
C ALA A 83 4.90 15.54 -13.00
N LYS A 84 6.11 16.00 -13.36
CA LYS A 84 7.37 15.49 -12.80
C LYS A 84 7.47 15.72 -11.30
N PHE A 85 6.95 16.84 -10.79
CA PHE A 85 6.91 17.11 -9.35
C PHE A 85 6.27 15.93 -8.59
N TRP A 86 5.12 15.45 -9.08
CA TRP A 86 4.38 14.37 -8.45
C TRP A 86 4.97 12.99 -8.73
N SER A 87 5.51 12.76 -9.94
CA SER A 87 6.07 11.45 -10.31
C SER A 87 7.38 11.13 -9.59
N ASP A 88 8.10 12.16 -9.15
CA ASP A 88 9.44 12.04 -8.58
C ASP A 88 9.48 12.32 -7.07
N MET A 89 8.31 12.46 -6.43
CA MET A 89 8.25 12.64 -4.98
C MET A 89 9.01 11.51 -4.27
N PRO A 90 9.89 11.83 -3.31
CA PRO A 90 10.59 10.83 -2.54
C PRO A 90 9.60 10.04 -1.68
N TRP A 91 10.01 8.84 -1.29
CA TRP A 91 9.25 8.07 -0.30
C TRP A 91 9.21 8.79 1.04
N MET A 92 8.06 8.73 1.70
CA MET A 92 7.93 9.12 3.08
C MET A 92 8.83 8.26 3.96
N THR A 93 9.38 8.83 5.04
CA THR A 93 10.16 8.08 6.02
C THR A 93 9.33 6.92 6.57
N GLY A 94 9.78 5.69 6.36
CA GLY A 94 9.06 4.47 6.75
C GLY A 94 7.88 4.09 5.85
N GLY A 95 7.64 4.78 4.73
CA GLY A 95 6.53 4.50 3.80
C GLY A 95 6.66 3.13 3.13
N ARG A 96 7.88 2.72 2.73
CA ARG A 96 8.15 1.37 2.19
C ARG A 96 7.90 0.28 3.24
N GLU A 97 8.30 0.53 4.48
CA GLU A 97 8.07 -0.38 5.61
C GLU A 97 6.58 -0.56 5.88
N LEU A 98 5.82 0.55 5.97
CA LEU A 98 4.38 0.51 6.15
C LEU A 98 3.69 -0.27 5.03
N HIS A 99 4.01 0.04 3.77
CA HIS A 99 3.44 -0.66 2.61
C HIS A 99 3.77 -2.16 2.63
N GLY A 100 5.04 -2.51 2.92
CA GLY A 100 5.49 -3.90 3.04
C GLY A 100 4.75 -4.65 4.15
N PHE A 101 4.57 -4.04 5.32
CA PHE A 101 3.80 -4.61 6.41
C PHE A 101 2.34 -4.89 6.03
N LEU A 102 1.64 -3.92 5.42
CA LEU A 102 0.25 -4.08 4.99
C LEU A 102 0.11 -5.22 3.98
N LYS A 103 1.03 -5.29 3.01
CA LYS A 103 1.07 -6.37 2.01
C LYS A 103 1.32 -7.73 2.64
N ASN A 104 2.28 -7.84 3.55
CA ASN A 104 2.60 -9.08 4.25
C ASN A 104 1.48 -9.52 5.19
N SER A 105 0.65 -8.58 5.66
CA SER A 105 -0.56 -8.83 6.43
C SER A 105 -1.75 -9.27 5.57
N GLY A 106 -1.56 -9.47 4.25
CA GLY A 106 -2.58 -9.95 3.32
C GLY A 106 -3.41 -8.85 2.66
N PHE A 107 -3.05 -7.56 2.81
CA PHE A 107 -3.81 -6.45 2.23
C PHE A 107 -3.17 -5.89 0.95
N CYS A 108 -4.00 -5.63 -0.05
CA CYS A 108 -3.66 -4.77 -1.18
C CYS A 108 -4.45 -3.46 -1.04
N PRO A 109 -3.90 -2.44 -0.34
CA PRO A 109 -4.64 -1.19 -0.11
C PRO A 109 -5.02 -0.50 -1.42
N THR A 110 -6.23 0.03 -1.49
CA THR A 110 -6.62 0.97 -2.54
C THR A 110 -6.00 2.33 -2.21
N ILE A 111 -5.19 2.86 -3.12
CA ILE A 111 -4.64 4.21 -2.95
C ILE A 111 -5.77 5.21 -3.09
N LEU A 112 -5.94 6.09 -2.10
CA LEU A 112 -6.96 7.12 -2.08
C LEU A 112 -6.29 8.46 -1.82
N SER A 113 -6.04 9.23 -2.88
CA SER A 113 -5.24 10.46 -2.79
C SER A 113 -5.99 11.66 -3.33
N ALA A 114 -5.87 12.78 -2.62
CA ALA A 114 -6.49 14.03 -3.00
C ALA A 114 -5.77 14.68 -4.20
N LEU A 115 -6.53 15.41 -5.01
CA LEU A 115 -6.04 16.23 -6.10
C LEU A 115 -6.17 17.73 -5.78
N PRO A 116 -5.37 18.60 -6.46
CA PRO A 116 -5.54 20.04 -6.38
C PRO A 116 -6.97 20.47 -6.74
N GLY A 117 -7.41 21.61 -6.20
CA GLY A 117 -8.73 22.17 -6.47
C GLY A 117 -9.04 22.34 -7.95
N GLN A 118 -10.33 22.22 -8.30
CA GLN A 118 -10.80 22.22 -9.70
C GLN A 118 -10.47 23.52 -10.45
N GLU A 119 -10.31 24.63 -9.74
CA GLU A 119 -9.89 25.92 -10.30
C GLU A 119 -8.46 25.85 -10.90
N ARG A 120 -7.65 24.88 -10.50
CA ARG A 120 -6.25 24.71 -10.90
C ARG A 120 -6.08 23.67 -11.99
N LYS A 121 -6.78 23.85 -13.12
CA LYS A 121 -6.87 22.87 -14.22
C LYS A 121 -5.53 22.22 -14.61
N LYS A 122 -4.46 23.01 -14.78
CA LYS A 122 -3.14 22.48 -15.15
C LYS A 122 -2.51 21.66 -14.01
N ALA A 123 -2.47 22.20 -12.79
CA ALA A 123 -1.96 21.47 -11.64
C ALA A 123 -2.74 20.17 -11.37
N LEU A 124 -4.07 20.20 -11.55
CA LEU A 124 -4.95 19.04 -11.43
C LEU A 124 -4.57 17.94 -12.45
N ALA A 125 -4.40 18.31 -13.72
CA ALA A 125 -4.00 17.38 -14.77
C ALA A 125 -2.60 16.79 -14.51
N ASP A 126 -1.65 17.65 -14.13
CA ASP A 126 -0.27 17.28 -13.79
C ASP A 126 -0.22 16.35 -12.57
N ALA A 127 -0.98 16.65 -11.52
CA ALA A 127 -1.10 15.82 -10.31
C ALA A 127 -1.67 14.45 -10.62
N ARG A 128 -2.78 14.38 -11.37
CA ARG A 128 -3.38 13.10 -11.78
C ARG A 128 -2.38 12.25 -12.57
N LYS A 129 -1.71 12.85 -13.56
CA LYS A 129 -0.73 12.15 -14.38
C LYS A 129 0.47 11.66 -13.54
N GLY A 130 1.08 12.55 -12.76
CA GLY A 130 2.30 12.23 -12.04
C GLY A 130 2.09 11.27 -10.88
N LYS A 131 0.97 11.36 -10.14
CA LYS A 131 0.62 10.36 -9.10
C LYS A 131 0.46 8.96 -9.69
N ILE A 132 -0.22 8.82 -10.83
CA ILE A 132 -0.35 7.53 -11.53
C ILE A 132 1.01 7.01 -12.00
N GLN A 133 1.89 7.89 -12.50
CA GLN A 133 3.25 7.51 -12.87
C GLN A 133 4.07 7.04 -11.68
N TRP A 134 3.99 7.74 -10.54
CA TRP A 134 4.65 7.33 -9.29
C TRP A 134 4.18 5.94 -8.86
N LEU A 135 2.86 5.73 -8.80
CA LEU A 135 2.27 4.45 -8.41
C LEU A 135 2.72 3.31 -9.32
N ARG A 136 2.70 3.54 -10.64
CA ARG A 136 3.16 2.53 -11.61
C ARG A 136 4.65 2.21 -11.42
N LYS A 137 5.48 3.21 -11.14
CA LYS A 137 6.93 3.07 -10.95
C LYS A 137 7.26 2.33 -9.65
N GLU A 138 6.64 2.74 -8.53
CA GLU A 138 7.05 2.31 -7.19
C GLU A 138 6.25 1.13 -6.64
N LEU A 139 4.97 1.02 -6.97
CA LEU A 139 4.06 -0.03 -6.47
C LEU A 139 3.57 -0.99 -7.57
N GLY A 140 3.62 -0.57 -8.84
CA GLY A 140 3.24 -1.37 -10.00
C GLY A 140 1.87 -1.02 -10.59
N ILE A 141 1.59 -1.61 -11.75
CA ILE A 141 0.39 -1.30 -12.57
C ILE A 141 -0.94 -1.52 -11.84
N GLN A 142 -1.01 -2.51 -10.95
CA GLN A 142 -2.23 -2.85 -10.23
C GLN A 142 -2.64 -1.74 -9.26
N TYR A 143 -1.69 -1.12 -8.55
CA TYR A 143 -1.98 0.02 -7.69
C TYR A 143 -2.38 1.24 -8.51
N ALA A 144 -1.70 1.49 -9.64
CA ALA A 144 -2.01 2.61 -10.52
C ALA A 144 -3.44 2.51 -11.11
N ASN A 145 -3.87 1.32 -11.55
CA ASN A 145 -5.19 1.13 -12.15
C ASN A 145 -6.33 1.20 -11.13
N ASN A 146 -6.08 0.82 -9.88
CA ASN A 146 -7.09 0.79 -8.82
C ASN A 146 -7.09 2.05 -7.93
N ALA A 147 -6.18 3.00 -8.19
CA ALA A 147 -6.09 4.23 -7.41
C ALA A 147 -7.32 5.12 -7.61
N ILE A 148 -7.83 5.66 -6.52
CA ILE A 148 -8.90 6.65 -6.50
C ILE A 148 -8.26 8.01 -6.28
N LEU A 149 -8.26 8.83 -7.35
CA LEU A 149 -7.77 10.21 -7.32
C LEU A 149 -8.97 11.16 -7.42
N CYS A 150 -9.33 11.74 -6.27
CA CYS A 150 -10.53 12.55 -6.06
C CYS A 150 -10.19 13.88 -5.39
N PHE A 151 -11.18 14.77 -5.20
CA PHE A 151 -10.99 15.92 -4.33
C PHE A 151 -11.04 15.50 -2.87
N ARG A 152 -10.36 16.24 -1.99
CA ARG A 152 -10.26 15.92 -0.56
C ARG A 152 -11.64 15.58 0.08
N PRO A 153 -12.70 16.40 -0.06
CA PRO A 153 -13.98 16.10 0.58
C PRO A 153 -14.66 14.84 0.04
N GLU A 154 -14.31 14.40 -1.16
CA GLU A 154 -14.88 13.21 -1.79
C GLU A 154 -14.29 11.91 -1.23
N LYS A 155 -13.21 11.98 -0.43
CA LYS A 155 -12.63 10.80 0.23
C LYS A 155 -13.66 10.10 1.11
N ALA A 156 -14.46 10.85 1.87
CA ALA A 156 -15.47 10.31 2.76
C ALA A 156 -16.55 9.47 2.04
N LEU A 157 -16.77 9.71 0.73
CA LEU A 157 -17.69 8.91 -0.09
C LEU A 157 -17.24 7.45 -0.26
N GLN A 158 -15.96 7.17 -0.01
CA GLN A 158 -15.41 5.81 -0.04
C GLN A 158 -15.49 5.13 1.33
N SER A 159 -15.95 5.81 2.38
CA SER A 159 -16.07 5.27 3.73
C SER A 159 -17.26 4.31 3.88
N GLY A 160 -17.41 3.73 5.07
CA GLY A 160 -18.48 2.81 5.45
C GLY A 160 -17.99 1.65 6.31
N ALA A 161 -18.92 0.77 6.71
CA ALA A 161 -18.64 -0.38 7.55
C ALA A 161 -17.52 -1.26 6.96
N SER A 162 -16.62 -1.74 7.84
CA SER A 162 -15.44 -2.52 7.46
C SER A 162 -14.52 -1.83 6.43
N ARG A 163 -14.47 -0.50 6.43
CA ARG A 163 -13.52 0.26 5.59
C ARG A 163 -12.57 1.07 6.45
N VAL A 164 -11.27 0.82 6.26
CA VAL A 164 -10.21 1.48 7.03
C VAL A 164 -9.49 2.48 6.15
N LEU A 165 -9.29 3.71 6.62
CA LEU A 165 -8.44 4.72 5.97
C LEU A 165 -7.20 4.99 6.82
N ILE A 166 -6.02 4.90 6.22
CA ILE A 166 -4.76 5.42 6.78
C ILE A 166 -4.43 6.72 6.05
N ASP A 167 -4.42 7.84 6.78
CA ASP A 167 -4.26 9.20 6.24
C ASP A 167 -3.57 10.10 7.27
N ASP A 168 -2.72 11.03 6.84
CA ASP A 168 -1.97 11.93 7.74
C ASP A 168 -2.78 13.15 8.19
N ASN A 169 -3.87 13.45 7.46
CA ASN A 169 -4.75 14.58 7.69
C ASN A 169 -5.90 14.22 8.64
N SER A 170 -5.96 14.91 9.79
CA SER A 170 -6.97 14.64 10.83
C SER A 170 -8.41 14.95 10.41
N GLU A 171 -8.61 15.90 9.51
CA GLU A 171 -9.94 16.26 9.01
C GLU A 171 -10.47 15.15 8.08
N ASN A 172 -9.60 14.57 7.24
CA ASN A 172 -9.96 13.38 6.43
C ASN A 172 -10.36 12.20 7.32
N ILE A 173 -9.65 12.01 8.44
CA ILE A 173 -9.96 10.95 9.40
C ILE A 173 -11.32 11.18 10.08
N SER A 174 -11.60 12.41 10.53
CA SER A 174 -12.90 12.76 11.13
C SER A 174 -14.04 12.50 10.16
N GLU A 175 -13.95 13.05 8.94
CA GLU A 175 -14.98 12.88 7.91
C GLU A 175 -15.17 11.39 7.52
N TRP A 176 -14.08 10.61 7.53
CA TRP A 176 -14.14 9.17 7.26
C TRP A 176 -14.89 8.42 8.36
N GLU A 177 -14.60 8.72 9.63
CA GLU A 177 -15.24 8.09 10.78
C GLU A 177 -16.72 8.49 10.89
N GLU A 178 -17.05 9.76 10.64
CA GLU A 178 -18.43 10.26 10.56
C GLU A 178 -19.25 9.54 9.48
N ALA A 179 -18.62 9.18 8.35
CA ALA A 179 -19.22 8.39 7.29
C ALA A 179 -19.26 6.87 7.59
N GLY A 180 -18.93 6.45 8.82
CA GLY A 180 -19.11 5.09 9.32
C GLY A 180 -17.93 4.13 9.08
N GLY A 181 -16.78 4.64 8.65
CA GLY A 181 -15.55 3.88 8.51
C GLY A 181 -14.65 3.97 9.74
N THR A 182 -13.48 3.32 9.68
CA THR A 182 -12.46 3.39 10.73
C THR A 182 -11.26 4.18 10.23
N GLY A 183 -10.86 5.22 10.96
CA GLY A 183 -9.70 6.03 10.64
C GLY A 183 -8.43 5.62 11.40
N ILE A 184 -7.28 5.70 10.74
CA ILE A 184 -5.97 5.65 11.37
C ILE A 184 -5.19 6.90 10.96
N LEU A 185 -5.09 7.85 11.88
CA LEU A 185 -4.25 9.02 11.68
C LEU A 185 -2.77 8.62 11.60
N HIS A 186 -2.16 8.78 10.43
CA HIS A 186 -0.74 8.55 10.23
C HIS A 186 0.07 9.68 10.86
N LYS A 187 1.07 9.30 11.67
CA LYS A 187 2.06 10.21 12.29
C LYS A 187 3.47 9.66 12.20
N ASN A 188 3.58 8.33 12.23
CA ASN A 188 4.77 7.58 11.90
C ASN A 188 4.37 6.11 11.68
N THR A 189 5.23 5.36 11.01
CA THR A 189 5.02 3.96 10.65
C THR A 189 4.71 3.08 11.87
N ASN A 190 5.50 3.18 12.95
CA ASN A 190 5.33 2.35 14.15
C ASN A 190 3.94 2.50 14.78
N ARG A 191 3.45 3.74 14.91
CA ARG A 191 2.11 4.02 15.43
C ARG A 191 1.05 3.43 14.51
N THR A 192 1.16 3.64 13.20
CA THR A 192 0.19 3.14 12.23
C THR A 192 0.12 1.61 12.24
N ILE A 193 1.26 0.93 12.24
CA ILE A 193 1.34 -0.55 12.32
C ILE A 193 0.66 -1.04 13.61
N ARG A 194 0.96 -0.42 14.75
CA ARG A 194 0.34 -0.78 16.03
C ARG A 194 -1.18 -0.58 16.01
N CYS A 195 -1.66 0.54 15.48
CA CYS A 195 -3.09 0.82 15.35
C CYS A 195 -3.78 -0.19 14.43
N PHE A 196 -3.20 -0.46 13.26
CA PHE A 196 -3.76 -1.41 12.30
C PHE A 196 -3.81 -2.83 12.87
N SER A 197 -2.75 -3.28 13.55
CA SER A 197 -2.70 -4.61 14.18
C SER A 197 -3.83 -4.81 15.19
N LYS A 198 -4.16 -3.78 15.98
CA LYS A 198 -5.30 -3.85 16.91
C LYS A 198 -6.64 -4.04 16.20
N ILE A 199 -6.81 -3.45 15.02
CA ILE A 199 -8.03 -3.65 14.22
C ILE A 199 -8.11 -5.12 13.78
N LEU A 200 -6.99 -5.69 13.30
CA LEU A 200 -6.94 -7.10 12.90
C LEU A 200 -7.25 -8.04 14.07
N ASP A 201 -6.75 -7.74 15.28
CA ASP A 201 -7.01 -8.54 16.47
C ASP A 201 -8.47 -8.52 16.91
N VAL A 202 -9.19 -7.41 16.69
CA VAL A 202 -10.62 -7.29 17.01
C VAL A 202 -11.45 -8.10 16.01
N GLU A 203 -11.15 -7.98 14.72
CA GLU A 203 -11.87 -8.70 13.66
C GLU A 203 -11.68 -10.22 13.71
N GLN A 204 -10.53 -10.69 14.21
CA GLN A 204 -10.29 -12.13 14.40
C GLN A 204 -11.02 -12.73 15.62
N LYS A 205 -11.53 -11.89 16.52
CA LYS A 205 -12.25 -12.31 17.74
C LYS A 205 -13.77 -12.29 17.58
N LEU A 206 -14.27 -11.66 16.53
CA LEU A 206 -15.69 -11.65 16.14
C LEU A 206 -16.01 -12.86 15.26
#